data_AF-A0A1Q6PT83-F1
#
_entry.id   AF-A0A1Q6PT83-F1
#
_cell.length_a   1.000
_cell.length_b   1.000
_cell.length_c   1.000
_cell.angle_alpha   90.00
_cell.angle_beta   90.00
_cell.angle_gamma   90.00
#
_symmetry.space_group_name_H-M   'P 1'
#
loop_
_entity.id
_entity.type
_entity.pdbx_description
1 polymer ?
#
loop_
_entity_poly.entity_id
_entity_poly.type
_entity_poly.pdbx_seq_one_letter_code
_entity_poly.pdbx_strand_id
1 'polypeptide(L)' 'MKKEVFHMSENENNQYRLLSPWAYVGYGILFTLPVIGWILAIVFALNDDNLNRRNFARGYWCGVLVVVIVAVILSIV' A
#
# COMPACT_ATOMS: atom_id res chain seq x y z
N MET A 1 6.86 24.07 23.60
CA MET A 1 5.51 23.45 23.70
C MET A 1 4.64 23.70 22.47
N LYS A 2 4.37 24.95 22.03
CA LYS A 2 3.47 25.20 20.88
C LYS A 2 3.98 24.69 19.51
N LYS A 3 5.31 24.67 19.30
CA LYS A 3 5.94 24.08 18.10
C LYS A 3 5.70 22.58 17.99
N GLU A 4 5.92 21.84 19.07
CA GLU A 4 5.71 20.38 19.14
C GLU A 4 4.27 19.99 18.78
N VAL A 5 3.29 20.71 19.33
CA VAL A 5 1.85 20.48 19.06
C VAL A 5 1.52 20.74 17.59
N PHE A 6 2.09 21.80 17.02
CA PHE A 6 1.89 22.13 15.60
C PHE A 6 2.49 21.06 14.68
N HIS A 7 3.73 20.62 14.94
CA HIS A 7 4.38 19.56 14.18
C HIS A 7 3.65 18.21 14.25
N MET A 8 3.04 17.89 15.39
CA MET A 8 2.22 16.68 15.52
C MET A 8 0.95 16.78 14.65
N SER A 9 0.27 17.93 14.67
CA SER A 9 -0.95 18.15 13.89
C SER A 9 -0.72 18.12 12.37
N GLU A 10 0.46 18.56 11.91
CA GLU A 10 0.84 18.53 10.50
C GLU A 10 1.17 17.12 10.03
N ASN A 11 1.93 16.36 10.84
CA ASN A 11 2.24 14.96 10.54
C ASN A 11 0.97 14.11 10.46
N GLU A 12 0.05 14.25 11.42
CA GLU A 12 -1.24 13.55 11.37
C GLU A 12 -2.03 13.90 10.10
N ASN A 13 -2.14 15.17 9.73
CA ASN A 13 -2.80 15.56 8.48
C ASN A 13 -2.17 14.91 7.25
N ASN A 14 -0.84 14.77 7.23
CA ASN A 14 -0.13 14.17 6.12
C ASN A 14 -0.34 12.65 6.04
N GLN A 15 -0.41 11.98 7.20
CA GLN A 15 -0.70 10.54 7.32
C GLN A 15 -2.06 10.17 6.74
N TYR A 16 -3.08 10.98 7.02
CA TYR A 16 -4.46 10.76 6.59
C TYR A 16 -4.78 11.39 5.23
N ARG A 17 -3.76 11.91 4.52
CA ARG A 17 -3.96 12.50 3.21
C ARG A 17 -4.57 11.49 2.24
N LEU A 18 -5.74 11.84 1.70
CA LEU A 18 -6.46 11.02 0.74
C LEU A 18 -5.65 10.82 -0.53
N LEU A 19 -5.80 9.64 -1.12
CA LEU A 19 -5.16 9.30 -2.37
C LEU A 19 -6.16 9.52 -3.51
N SER A 20 -5.69 10.15 -4.58
CA SER A 20 -6.52 10.33 -5.78
C SER A 20 -6.90 8.96 -6.38
N PRO A 21 -8.11 8.81 -6.95
CA PRO A 21 -8.50 7.59 -7.67
C PRO A 21 -7.46 7.14 -8.69
N TRP A 22 -6.87 8.08 -9.44
CA TRP A 22 -5.82 7.79 -10.43
C TRP A 22 -4.52 7.30 -9.80
N ALA A 23 -4.22 7.71 -8.57
CA ALA A 23 -3.05 7.21 -7.87
C ALA A 23 -3.25 5.73 -7.48
N TYR A 24 -4.46 5.31 -7.08
CA TYR A 24 -4.74 3.88 -6.86
C TYR A 24 -4.58 3.06 -8.14
N VAL A 25 -5.07 3.56 -9.28
CA VAL A 25 -4.89 2.90 -10.57
C VAL A 25 -3.39 2.79 -10.90
N GLY A 26 -2.65 3.89 -10.75
CA GLY A 26 -1.20 3.92 -10.97
C GLY A 26 -0.45 2.93 -10.07
N TYR A 27 -0.77 2.88 -8.78
CA TYR A 27 -0.18 1.89 -7.86
C TYR A 27 -0.60 0.46 -8.22
N GLY A 28 -1.84 0.24 -8.65
CA GLY A 28 -2.31 -1.06 -9.11
C GLY A 28 -1.46 -1.58 -10.28
N ILE A 29 -1.21 -0.75 -11.29
CA ILE A 29 -0.34 -1.09 -12.43
C ILE A 29 1.12 -1.23 -11.98
N LEU A 30 1.60 -0.35 -11.10
CA LEU A 30 2.96 -0.40 -10.61
C LEU A 30 3.23 -1.72 -9.87
N PHE A 31 2.31 -2.16 -9.01
CA PHE A 31 2.49 -3.36 -8.19
C PHE A 31 2.37 -4.65 -8.99
N THR A 32 1.65 -4.66 -10.11
CA THR A 32 1.61 -5.82 -11.01
C THR A 32 2.90 -6.02 -11.80
N LEU A 33 3.77 -5.01 -11.91
CA LEU A 33 5.07 -5.18 -12.54
C LEU A 33 5.96 -6.14 -11.72
N PRO A 34 6.59 -7.14 -12.36
CA PRO A 34 7.48 -8.05 -11.66
C PRO A 34 8.73 -7.32 -11.17
N VAL A 35 9.37 -7.87 -10.13
CA VAL A 35 10.60 -7.37 -9.50
C VAL A 35 10.47 -5.96 -8.93
N ILE A 36 10.46 -4.92 -9.77
CA ILE A 36 10.41 -3.51 -9.34
C ILE A 36 9.09 -3.20 -8.65
N GLY A 37 7.96 -3.64 -9.22
CA GLY A 37 6.65 -3.40 -8.65
C GLY A 37 6.49 -4.03 -7.26
N TRP A 38 7.02 -5.25 -7.10
CA TRP A 38 6.98 -5.98 -5.83
C TRP A 38 7.91 -5.37 -4.78
N ILE A 39 9.12 -4.93 -5.17
CA ILE A 39 10.02 -4.21 -4.25
C ILE A 39 9.32 -2.94 -3.75
N LEU A 40 8.73 -2.14 -4.65
CA LEU A 40 8.02 -0.92 -4.27
C LEU A 40 6.76 -1.20 -3.42
N ALA A 41 6.02 -2.28 -3.73
CA ALA A 41 4.88 -2.71 -2.93
C ALA A 41 5.30 -3.09 -1.49
N ILE A 42 6.45 -3.74 -1.30
CA ILE A 42 7.00 -4.02 0.04
C ILE A 42 7.36 -2.72 0.75
N VAL A 43 8.12 -1.84 0.08
CA VAL A 43 8.53 -0.55 0.65
C VAL A 43 7.31 0.26 1.09
N PHE A 44 6.28 0.35 0.26
CA PHE A 44 5.06 1.07 0.60
C PHE A 44 4.18 0.39 1.65
N ALA A 45 4.26 -0.93 1.81
CA ALA A 45 3.54 -1.63 2.89
C ALA A 45 4.17 -1.40 4.27
N LEU A 46 5.48 -1.14 4.31
CA LEU A 46 6.26 -0.88 5.52
C LEU A 46 6.45 0.61 5.83
N ASN A 47 6.23 1.48 4.85
CA ASN A 47 6.36 2.92 5.02
C ASN A 47 5.10 3.52 5.68
N ASP A 48 5.33 4.41 6.63
CA ASP A 48 4.31 5.03 7.47
C ASP A 48 4.09 6.50 7.11
N ASP A 49 4.28 6.97 5.87
CA ASP A 49 4.05 8.39 5.50
C ASP A 49 2.60 8.68 5.08
N ASN A 50 1.90 7.66 4.59
CA ASN A 50 0.52 7.79 4.13
C ASN A 50 -0.24 6.49 4.40
N LEU A 51 -1.19 6.58 5.33
CA LEU A 51 -1.95 5.43 5.82
C LEU A 51 -2.69 4.72 4.69
N ASN A 52 -3.26 5.48 3.76
CA ASN A 52 -4.08 4.94 2.70
C ASN A 52 -3.24 4.19 1.63
N ARG A 53 -2.08 4.74 1.25
CA ARG A 53 -1.11 4.05 0.38
C ARG A 53 -0.61 2.76 1.03
N ARG A 54 -0.28 2.83 2.32
CA ARG A 54 0.19 1.69 3.11
C ARG A 54 -0.85 0.57 3.17
N ASN A 55 -2.10 0.92 3.46
CA ASN A 55 -3.20 -0.04 3.48
C ASN A 55 -3.46 -0.65 2.09
N PHE A 56 -3.35 0.15 1.02
CA PHE A 56 -3.46 -0.36 -0.35
C PHE A 56 -2.35 -1.36 -0.69
N ALA A 57 -1.10 -1.07 -0.34
CA ALA A 57 0.02 -1.98 -0.55
C ALA A 57 -0.12 -3.29 0.26
N ARG A 58 -0.57 -3.23 1.52
CA ARG A 58 -0.87 -4.42 2.33
C ARG A 58 -2.03 -5.23 1.75
N GLY A 59 -3.10 -4.56 1.31
CA GLY A 59 -4.23 -5.19 0.63
C GLY A 59 -3.83 -5.89 -0.66
N TYR A 60 -2.91 -5.30 -1.44
CA TYR A 60 -2.33 -5.93 -2.63
C TYR A 60 -1.65 -7.26 -2.28
N TRP A 61 -0.80 -7.30 -1.25
CA TRP A 61 -0.15 -8.54 -0.78
C TRP A 61 -1.14 -9.59 -0.29
N CYS A 62 -2.18 -9.18 0.45
CA CYS A 62 -3.26 -10.10 0.82
C CYS A 62 -3.97 -10.66 -0.41
N GLY A 63 -4.22 -9.82 -1.44
CA GLY A 63 -4.80 -10.26 -2.71
C GLY A 63 -3.92 -11.27 -3.45
N VAL A 64 -2.61 -11.02 -3.54
CA VAL A 64 -1.64 -11.98 -4.10
C VAL A 64 -1.69 -13.31 -3.36
N LEU A 65 -1.71 -13.29 -2.04
CA LEU A 65 -1.80 -14.51 -1.21
C LEU A 65 -3.09 -15.29 -1.52
N VAL A 66 -4.24 -14.61 -1.59
CA VAL A 66 -5.52 -15.25 -1.95
C VAL A 66 -5.45 -15.89 -3.34
N VAL A 67 -4.89 -15.19 -4.33
CA VAL A 67 -4.73 -15.72 -5.70
C VAL A 67 -3.83 -16.96 -5.70
N VAL A 68 -2.73 -16.96 -4.95
CA VAL A 68 -1.83 -18.12 -4.83
C VAL A 68 -2.56 -19.31 -4.20
N ILE A 69 -3.33 -19.11 -3.12
CA ILE A 69 -4.12 -20.19 -2.51
C ILE A 69 -5.11 -20.79 -3.51
N VAL A 70 -5.87 -19.94 -4.22
CA VAL A 70 -6.84 -20.39 -5.22
C VAL A 70 -6.15 -21.16 -6.35
N ALA A 71 -5.01 -20.67 -6.85
CA ALA A 71 -4.24 -21.35 -7.90
C ALA A 71 -3.74 -22.73 -7.43
N VAL A 72 -3.28 -22.85 -6.19
CA VAL A 72 -2.85 -24.14 -5.62
C VAL A 72 -4.03 -25.12 -5.54
N ILE A 73 -5.18 -24.68 -5.04
CA ILE A 73 -6.39 -25.55 -4.96
C ILE A 73 -6.79 -26.03 -6.35
N LEU A 74 -6.85 -25.13 -7.34
CA LEU A 74 -7.19 -25.47 -8.72
C LEU A 74 -6.16 -26.38 -9.39
N SER A 75 -4.90 -26.36 -8.98
CA SER A 75 -3.86 -27.25 -9.53
C SER A 75 -3.94 -28.68 -9.03
N ILE A 76 -4.66 -28.92 -7.92
CA ILE A 76 -4.81 -30.24 -7.28
C ILE A 76 -6.07 -30.96 -7.75
N VAL A 77 -7.09 -30.21 -8.19
CA VAL A 77 -8.36 -30.71 -8.75
C VAL A 77 -8.19 -31.11 -10.22
#